data_AF-A0AA42ZBD0-F1
#
_entry.id   AF-A0AA42ZBD0-F1
#
_cell.length_a   1.000
_cell.length_b   1.000
_cell.length_c   1.000
_cell.angle_alpha   90.00
_cell.angle_beta   90.00
_cell.angle_gamma   90.00
#
_symmetry.space_group_name_H-M   'P 1'
#
loop_
_entity.id
_entity.type
_entity.pdbx_description
1 polymer ?
#
loop_
_entity_poly.entity_id
_entity_poly.type
_entity_poly.pdbx_seq_one_letter_code
_entity_poly.pdbx_strand_id
1 'polypeptide(L)' 'ETPRLDAISGVVLIADQKGNYKTLSHRQSGLYLEGNVKSIVLITLKEKQLLVAGQNNENIKTYTIN' A
#
# COMPACT_ATOMS: atom_id res chain seq x y z
N GLU A 1 10.62 -24.59 12.57
CA GLU A 1 10.38 -23.51 11.59
C GLU A 1 10.84 -22.21 12.24
N THR A 2 11.63 -21.39 11.54
CA THR A 2 12.15 -20.11 12.06
C THR A 2 11.13 -19.01 11.77
N PRO A 3 10.73 -18.15 12.73
CA PRO A 3 9.75 -17.11 12.47
C PRO A 3 10.41 -16.04 11.59
N ARG A 4 10.10 -16.04 10.29
CA ARG A 4 10.43 -14.92 9.41
C ARG A 4 9.53 -13.76 9.78
N LEU A 5 10.13 -12.67 10.25
CA LEU A 5 9.45 -11.40 10.41
C LEU A 5 9.32 -10.76 9.02
N ASP A 6 8.23 -11.02 8.32
CA ASP A 6 7.94 -10.30 7.07
C ASP A 6 7.65 -8.84 7.43
N ALA A 7 8.40 -7.92 6.83
CA ALA A 7 8.25 -6.49 7.07
C ALA A 7 6.81 -6.06 6.71
N ILE A 8 6.10 -5.49 7.67
CA ILE A 8 4.72 -4.99 7.55
C ILE A 8 4.58 -3.90 6.47
N SER A 9 5.67 -3.28 6.04
CA SER A 9 5.67 -2.18 5.07
C SER A 9 6.84 -2.23 4.09
N GLY A 10 6.59 -1.86 2.83
CA GLY A 10 7.64 -1.63 1.83
C GLY A 10 8.10 -0.17 1.78
N VAL A 11 9.35 0.04 1.34
CA VAL A 11 9.91 1.38 1.07
C VAL A 11 9.79 1.66 -0.43
N VAL A 12 9.21 2.81 -0.79
CA VAL A 12 9.17 3.26 -2.19
C VAL A 12 10.48 3.98 -2.51
N LEU A 13 11.14 3.55 -3.59
CA LEU A 13 12.35 4.17 -4.12
C LEU A 13 12.05 4.76 -5.51
N ILE A 14 12.27 6.06 -5.66
CA ILE A 14 12.14 6.75 -6.94
C ILE A 14 13.53 6.92 -7.55
N ALA A 15 13.73 6.35 -8.75
CA ALA A 15 14.97 6.48 -9.50
C ALA A 15 15.09 7.89 -10.11
N ASP A 16 16.28 8.48 -10.04
CA ASP A 16 16.56 9.81 -10.63
C ASP A 16 17.07 9.75 -12.09
N GLN A 17 17.02 8.56 -12.71
CA GLN A 17 17.56 8.26 -14.04
C GLN A 17 19.09 8.46 -14.20
N LYS A 18 19.81 8.73 -13.10
CA LYS A 18 21.28 8.88 -13.05
C LYS A 18 21.95 7.82 -12.18
N GLY A 19 21.18 6.81 -11.76
CA GLY A 19 21.65 5.69 -10.93
C GLY A 19 21.44 5.89 -9.42
N ASN A 20 20.80 6.97 -8.99
CA ASN A 20 20.47 7.19 -7.57
C ASN A 20 18.98 6.91 -7.30
N TYR A 21 18.68 6.68 -6.03
CA TYR A 21 17.32 6.47 -5.54
C TYR A 21 17.01 7.42 -4.39
N LYS A 22 15.81 8.00 -4.40
CA LYS A 22 15.28 8.75 -3.26
C LYS A 22 14.18 7.94 -2.59
N THR A 23 14.22 7.87 -1.26
CA THR A 23 13.13 7.29 -0.48
C THR A 23 11.94 8.23 -0.50
N LEU A 24 10.75 7.66 -0.69
CA LEU A 24 9.48 8.40 -0.59
C LEU A 24 8.78 7.96 0.69
N SER A 25 8.52 8.91 1.60
CA SER A 25 7.77 8.59 2.82
C SER A 25 6.34 8.19 2.49
N HIS A 26 5.70 7.41 3.37
CA HIS A 26 4.28 7.07 3.24
C HIS A 26 3.36 8.29 3.13
N ARG A 27 3.74 9.42 3.77
CA ARG A 27 3.04 10.71 3.65
C ARG A 27 3.12 11.29 2.24
N GLN A 28 4.21 11.04 1.54
CA GLN A 28 4.44 11.54 0.18
C GLN A 28 3.97 10.54 -0.88
N SER A 29 3.99 9.23 -0.59
CA SER A 29 3.49 8.20 -1.52
C SER A 29 1.96 8.09 -1.54
N GLY A 30 1.27 8.67 -0.54
CA GLY A 30 -0.18 8.83 -0.54
C GLY A 30 -0.97 7.59 -0.14
N LEU A 31 -0.31 6.48 0.24
CA LEU A 31 -1.00 5.24 0.64
C LEU A 31 -0.30 4.59 1.82
N TYR A 32 -1.02 4.53 2.94
CA TYR A 32 -0.64 3.77 4.14
C TYR A 32 -1.82 2.92 4.57
N LEU A 33 -1.67 1.59 4.52
CA LEU A 33 -2.71 0.64 4.88
C LEU A 33 -2.34 -0.02 6.20
N GLU A 34 -3.15 0.23 7.22
CA GLU A 34 -2.95 -0.35 8.55
C GLU A 34 -3.45 -1.80 8.62
N GLY A 35 -2.65 -2.68 9.20
CA GLY A 35 -3.02 -4.07 9.48
C GLY A 35 -2.33 -5.09 8.56
N ASN A 36 -2.77 -6.35 8.62
CA ASN A 36 -2.19 -7.44 7.83
C ASN A 36 -2.92 -7.58 6.48
N VAL A 37 -2.63 -6.65 5.57
CA VAL A 37 -3.22 -6.63 4.22
C VAL A 37 -2.73 -7.84 3.41
N LYS A 38 -3.66 -8.57 2.80
CA LYS A 38 -3.38 -9.73 1.93
C LYS A 38 -3.67 -9.49 0.46
N SER A 39 -4.64 -8.64 0.17
CA SER A 39 -5.06 -8.32 -1.19
C SER A 39 -5.56 -6.88 -1.26
N ILE A 40 -5.33 -6.25 -2.41
CA ILE A 40 -5.77 -4.90 -2.70
C ILE A 40 -6.37 -4.92 -4.11
N VAL A 41 -7.54 -4.32 -4.27
CA VAL A 41 -8.14 -4.07 -5.59
C VAL A 41 -8.58 -2.62 -5.68
N LEU A 42 -8.35 -2.02 -6.84
CA LEU A 42 -8.86 -0.70 -7.18
C LEU A 42 -10.12 -0.85 -8.03
N ILE A 43 -11.24 -0.32 -7.55
CA ILE A 43 -12.53 -0.34 -8.26
C ILE A 43 -12.85 1.08 -8.70
N THR A 44 -13.07 1.26 -9.99
CA THR A 44 -13.52 2.54 -10.55
C THR A 44 -15.05 2.57 -10.59
N LEU A 45 -15.65 3.47 -9.83
CA LEU A 45 -17.09 3.73 -9.80
C LEU A 45 -17.35 5.11 -10.40
N LYS A 46 -17.65 5.14 -11.71
CA LYS A 46 -17.76 6.38 -12.50
C LYS A 46 -16.44 7.18 -12.41
N GLU A 47 -16.49 8.38 -11.82
CA GLU A 47 -15.33 9.26 -11.65
C GLU A 47 -14.61 9.06 -10.31
N LYS A 48 -15.08 8.13 -9.47
CA LYS A 48 -14.48 7.86 -8.16
C LYS A 48 -13.68 6.57 -8.20
N GLN A 49 -12.53 6.59 -7.53
CA GLN A 49 -11.73 5.40 -7.30
C GLN A 49 -11.89 4.92 -5.85
N LEU A 50 -12.24 3.65 -5.69
CA LEU A 50 -12.36 2.98 -4.39
C LEU A 50 -11.29 1.90 -4.29
N LEU A 51 -10.38 2.05 -3.34
CA LEU A 51 -9.42 1.02 -2.99
C LEU A 51 -10.00 0.12 -1.90
N VAL A 52 -10.08 -1.17 -2.19
CA VAL A 52 -10.60 -2.20 -1.27
C VAL A 52 -9.43 -3.07 -0.83
N ALA A 53 -9.22 -3.17 0.49
CA ALA A 53 -8.13 -3.94 1.09
C ALA A 53 -8.68 -5.08 1.95
N GLY A 54 -8.36 -6.32 1.56
CA GLY A 54 -8.65 -7.51 2.35
C GLY A 54 -7.58 -7.72 3.43
N GLN A 55 -8.02 -8.00 4.66
CA GLN A 55 -7.14 -8.20 5.81
C GLN A 55 -7.36 -9.59 6.41
N ASN A 56 -6.28 -10.21 6.90
CA ASN A 56 -6.39 -11.48 7.60
C ASN A 56 -7.16 -11.31 8.91
N ASN A 57 -8.17 -12.15 9.15
CA ASN A 57 -8.98 -12.21 10.37
C ASN A 57 -9.67 -10.88 10.77
N GLU A 58 -9.83 -9.97 9.80
CA GLU A 58 -10.42 -8.64 10.03
C GLU A 58 -11.41 -8.30 8.90
N ASN A 59 -12.24 -7.29 9.14
CA ASN A 59 -13.16 -6.79 8.12
C ASN A 59 -12.42 -6.15 6.94
N ILE A 60 -13.04 -6.19 5.76
CA ILE A 60 -12.56 -5.49 4.58
C ILE A 60 -12.54 -3.98 4.85
N LYS A 61 -11.43 -3.31 4.55
CA LYS A 61 -11.32 -1.85 4.63
C LYS A 61 -11.41 -1.22 3.24
N THR A 62 -12.05 -0.05 3.16
CA THR A 62 -12.23 0.69 1.90
C THR A 62 -11.76 2.13 2.02
N TYR A 63 -11.08 2.64 1.01
CA TYR A 63 -10.53 4.00 0.95
C TYR A 63 -10.94 4.66 -0.37
N THR A 64 -11.40 5.91 -0.33
CA THR A 64 -11.61 6.71 -1.54
C THR A 64 -10.30 7.38 -1.92
N ILE A 65 -9.90 7.26 -3.18
CA ILE A 65 -8.74 7.96 -3.73
C ILE A 65 -9.25 9.19 -4.50
N ASN A 66 -8.64 10.34 -4.23
CA ASN A 66 -8.89 11.61 -4.91
C ASN A 66 -7.75 11.92 -5.88
#